data_AF-A0A1I6S8M6-F1
#
_entry.id   AF-A0A1I6S8M6-F1
#
_cell.length_a   1.000
_cell.length_b   1.000
_cell.length_c   1.000
_cell.angle_alpha   90.00
_cell.angle_beta   90.00
_cell.angle_gamma   90.00
#
_symmetry.space_group_name_H-M   'P 1'
#
loop_
_entity.id
_entity.type
_entity.pdbx_description
1 polymer ?
#
loop_
_entity_poly.entity_id
_entity_poly.type
_entity_poly.pdbx_seq_one_letter_code
_entity_poly.pdbx_strand_id
1 'polypeptide(L)' 'MGGLWWFILSALTIIPMVKILPFFGINKYWSVACVVPFGTIALLWWVGLKLTELERK' A
#
# COMPACT_ATOMS: atom_id res chain seq x y z
N MET A 1 -1.64 23.49 8.95
CA MET A 1 -2.19 22.11 8.99
C MET A 1 -2.59 21.61 7.59
N GLY A 2 -1.80 21.85 6.52
CA GLY A 2 -2.28 21.66 5.14
C GLY A 2 -1.53 20.60 4.31
N GLY A 3 -0.22 20.80 4.10
CA GLY A 3 0.59 19.88 3.26
C GLY A 3 1.55 19.00 4.06
N LEU A 4 2.28 19.55 5.04
CA LEU A 4 3.27 18.80 5.82
C LEU A 4 2.64 17.60 6.55
N TRP A 5 1.43 17.80 7.10
CA TRP A 5 0.67 16.75 7.77
C TRP A 5 0.26 15.62 6.81
N TRP A 6 -0.10 15.97 5.56
CA TRP A 6 -0.43 15.01 4.52
C TRP A 6 0.77 14.12 4.18
N PHE A 7 1.94 14.71 4.00
CA PHE A 7 3.17 13.95 3.71
C PHE A 7 3.56 13.01 4.86
N ILE A 8 3.37 13.43 6.12
CA ILE A 8 3.61 12.58 7.28
C ILE A 8 2.66 11.38 7.27
N LEU A 9 1.36 11.58 7.03
CA LEU A 9 0.38 10.51 6.93
C LEU A 9 0.66 9.56 5.76
N SER A 10 1.00 10.10 4.58
CA SER A 10 1.41 9.31 3.42
C SER A 10 2.66 8.50 3.71
N ALA A 11 3.69 9.08 4.33
CA ALA A 11 4.91 8.36 4.70
C ALA A 11 4.61 7.21 5.67
N LEU A 12 3.76 7.45 6.68
CA LEU A 12 3.32 6.41 7.61
C LEU A 12 2.56 5.26 6.92
N THR A 13 1.86 5.52 5.81
CA THR A 13 1.18 4.46 5.03
C THR A 13 2.11 3.75 4.05
N ILE A 14 3.10 4.44 3.50
CA ILE A 14 4.10 3.86 2.58
C ILE A 14 4.96 2.82 3.31
N ILE A 15 5.43 3.13 4.52
CA ILE A 15 6.35 2.27 5.30
C ILE A 15 5.85 0.81 5.42
N PRO A 16 4.62 0.53 5.91
CA PRO A 16 4.12 -0.84 5.98
C PRO A 16 3.92 -1.46 4.60
N MET A 17 3.48 -0.69 3.60
CA MET A 17 3.27 -1.19 2.23
C MET A 17 4.57 -1.64 1.55
N VAL A 18 5.70 -0.98 1.82
CA VAL A 18 7.02 -1.42 1.31
C VAL A 18 7.34 -2.85 1.75
N LYS A 19 6.83 -3.28 2.91
CA LYS A 19 7.05 -4.63 3.45
C LYS A 19 5.96 -5.63 3.05
N ILE A 20 4.71 -5.18 2.99
CA ILE A 20 3.54 -6.01 2.64
C ILE A 20 3.54 -6.39 1.15
N LEU A 21 3.76 -5.43 0.25
CA LEU A 21 3.74 -5.68 -1.19
C LEU A 21 4.67 -6.82 -1.64
N PRO A 22 5.96 -6.86 -1.25
CA PRO A 22 6.85 -7.95 -1.65
C PRO A 22 6.48 -9.31 -1.05
N PHE A 23 5.80 -9.35 0.10
CA PHE A 23 5.27 -10.59 0.67
C PHE A 23 4.26 -11.26 -0.28
N PHE A 24 3.46 -10.46 -0.98
CA PHE A 24 2.50 -10.95 -1.99
C PHE A 24 3.09 -11.04 -3.41
N GLY A 25 4.41 -10.87 -3.57
CA GLY A 25 5.08 -10.86 -4.88
C GLY A 25 4.85 -9.57 -5.69
N ILE A 26 4.31 -8.51 -5.08
CA ILE A 26 4.10 -7.20 -5.72
C ILE A 26 5.36 -6.35 -5.55
N ASN A 27 5.76 -5.63 -6.61
CA ASN A 27 6.98 -4.82 -6.59
C ASN A 27 6.90 -3.68 -5.55
N LYS A 28 7.90 -3.58 -4.67
CA LYS A 28 8.01 -2.59 -3.59
C LYS A 28 7.81 -1.14 -4.04
N TYR A 29 8.18 -0.78 -5.28
CA TYR A 29 8.05 0.59 -5.79
C TYR A 29 6.60 1.04 -5.95
N TRP A 30 5.64 0.11 -6.00
CA TRP A 30 4.23 0.45 -6.02
C TRP A 30 3.76 1.15 -4.75
N SER A 31 4.44 0.98 -3.62
CA SER A 31 4.13 1.67 -2.37
C SER A 31 4.12 3.20 -2.48
N VAL A 32 4.84 3.78 -3.46
CA VAL A 32 4.83 5.24 -3.73
C VAL A 32 3.43 5.74 -4.15
N ALA A 33 2.56 4.85 -4.66
CA ALA A 33 1.17 5.18 -4.95
C ALA A 33 0.38 5.61 -3.70
N CYS A 34 0.82 5.24 -2.49
CA CYS A 34 0.19 5.65 -1.23
C CYS A 34 0.29 7.15 -0.91
N VAL A 35 1.06 7.93 -1.68
CA VAL A 35 1.04 9.41 -1.60
C VAL A 35 -0.33 9.96 -2.01
N VAL A 36 -1.04 9.25 -2.89
CA VAL A 36 -2.38 9.58 -3.36
C VAL A 36 -3.37 8.64 -2.68
N PRO A 37 -4.49 9.14 -2.11
CA PRO A 37 -5.39 8.29 -1.34
C PRO A 37 -6.03 7.19 -2.20
N PHE A 38 -6.28 7.48 -3.48
CA PHE A 38 -6.73 6.48 -4.46
C PHE A 38 -5.70 5.35 -4.68
N GLY A 39 -4.40 5.66 -4.65
CA GLY A 39 -3.35 4.66 -4.80
C GLY A 39 -3.30 3.71 -3.60
N THR A 40 -3.52 4.23 -2.38
CA THR A 40 -3.67 3.40 -1.18
C THR A 40 -4.84 2.43 -1.29
N ILE A 41 -6.01 2.90 -1.74
CA ILE A 41 -7.19 2.05 -1.91
C ILE A 41 -6.91 0.94 -2.94
N ALA A 42 -6.32 1.28 -4.08
CA ALA A 42 -6.00 0.31 -5.13
C ALA A 42 -5.01 -0.77 -4.64
N LEU A 43 -3.98 -0.37 -3.88
CA LEU A 43 -3.01 -1.32 -3.32
C LEU A 43 -3.62 -2.23 -2.25
N LEU A 44 -4.47 -1.69 -1.38
CA LEU A 44 -5.19 -2.48 -0.39
C LEU A 44 -6.11 -3.49 -1.07
N TRP A 45 -6.79 -3.09 -2.16
CA TRP A 45 -7.61 -4.01 -2.95
C TRP A 45 -6.77 -5.14 -3.56
N TRP A 46 -5.63 -4.80 -4.15
CA TRP A 46 -4.74 -5.80 -4.73
C TRP A 46 -4.21 -6.77 -3.67
N VAL A 47 -3.76 -6.25 -2.52
CA VAL A 47 -3.36 -7.08 -1.37
C VAL A 47 -4.50 -7.98 -0.92
N GLY A 48 -5.75 -7.47 -0.85
CA GLY A 48 -6.92 -8.27 -0.50
C GLY A 48 -7.19 -9.41 -1.47
N LEU A 49 -7.12 -9.16 -2.79
CA LEU A 49 -7.23 -10.21 -3.81
C LEU A 49 -6.16 -11.29 -3.64
N LYS A 50 -4.91 -10.89 -3.39
CA LYS A 50 -3.80 -11.81 -3.14
C LYS A 50 -3.96 -12.60 -1.84
N LEU A 51 -4.55 -12.00 -0.82
CA LEU A 51 -4.85 -12.68 0.43
C LEU A 51 -5.91 -13.77 0.22
N THR A 52 -7.01 -13.46 -0.50
CA THR A 52 -8.05 -14.45 -0.82
C THR A 52 -7.53 -15.60 -1.70
N GLU A 53 -6.57 -15.33 -2.60
CA GLU A 53 -5.90 -16.38 -3.39
C GLU A 53 -5.08 -17.34 -2.49
N LEU A 54 -4.47 -16.85 -1.42
CA LEU A 54 -3.74 -17.67 -0.46
C LEU A 54 -4.66 -18.45 0.47
N GLU A 55 -5.77 -17.87 0.94
CA GLU A 55 -6.75 -18.55 1.80
C GLU A 55 -7.53 -19.66 1.08
N ARG A 56 -7.67 -19.57 -0.24
CA ARG A 56 -8.29 -20.64 -1.06
C ARG A 56 -7.37 -21.84 -1.34
N LYS A 57 -6.08 -21.73 -1.04
CA LYS A 57 -5.10 -22.82 -1.18
C LYS A 57 -4.93 -23.57 0.13
#